data_AF-A0A078MFG0-F1
#
_entry.id   AF-A0A078MFG0-F1
#
_cell.length_a   1.000
_cell.length_b   1.000
_cell.length_c   1.000
_cell.angle_alpha   90.00
_cell.angle_beta   90.00
_cell.angle_gamma   90.00
#
_symmetry.space_group_name_H-M   'P 1'
#
loop_
_entity.id
_entity.type
_entity.pdbx_description
1 polymer ?
#
loop_
_entity_poly.entity_id
_entity_poly.type
_entity_poly.pdbx_seq_one_letter_code
_entity_poly.pdbx_strand_id
1 'polypeptide(L)'
;MPERLSDLDPDVQTMLRELMQDDYNSLLQTFLQDTDRRLCQLHESLDRNNWEGFRQAAHSFKGSCGNMGALALTKACQQAEEAASLADAEAATQVCDLIDRLCLRLRPQLTCTH
;
A
#
# COMPACT_ATOMS: atom_id res chain seq x y z
N MET A 1 18.30 3.52 14.75
CA MET A 1 17.17 2.72 15.26
C MET A 1 16.15 2.67 14.14
N PRO A 2 15.73 1.51 13.60
CA PRO A 2 14.70 1.53 12.58
C PRO A 2 13.39 1.90 13.29
N GLU A 3 12.86 3.06 12.95
CA GLU A 3 11.53 3.50 13.36
C GLU A 3 10.55 2.40 12.94
N ARG A 4 9.96 1.70 13.91
CA ARG A 4 8.84 0.81 13.64
C ARG A 4 7.68 1.72 13.26
N LEU A 5 7.58 2.06 11.98
CA LEU A 5 6.42 2.73 11.43
C LEU A 5 5.21 1.87 11.75
N SER A 6 4.24 2.46 12.44
CA SER A 6 2.93 1.86 12.64
C SER A 6 2.36 1.49 11.27
N ASP A 7 1.90 0.25 11.11
CA ASP A 7 1.34 -0.21 9.83
C ASP A 7 0.08 0.61 9.47
N LEU A 8 -0.66 1.07 10.49
CA LEU A 8 -1.81 1.97 10.39
C LEU A 8 -1.70 3.11 11.40
N ASP A 9 -2.10 4.30 10.98
CA ASP A 9 -2.27 5.47 11.82
C ASP A 9 -3.61 5.41 12.58
N PRO A 10 -3.59 5.31 13.92
CA PRO A 10 -4.81 5.17 14.72
C PRO A 10 -5.71 6.42 14.69
N ASP A 11 -5.14 7.62 14.52
CA ASP A 11 -5.89 8.87 14.45
C ASP A 11 -6.66 8.96 13.13
N VAL A 12 -6.01 8.60 12.02
CA VAL A 12 -6.67 8.51 10.70
C VAL A 12 -7.79 7.48 10.72
N GLN A 13 -7.55 6.31 11.33
CA GLN A 13 -8.57 5.25 11.42
C GLN A 13 -9.77 5.66 12.27
N THR A 14 -9.55 6.42 13.35
CA THR A 14 -10.63 6.95 14.19
C THR A 14 -11.43 8.00 13.42
N MET A 15 -10.76 8.94 12.77
CA MET A 15 -11.41 9.96 11.93
C MET A 15 -12.24 9.32 10.79
N LEU A 16 -11.70 8.33 10.09
CA LEU A 16 -12.42 7.63 9.01
C LEU A 16 -13.66 6.91 9.54
N ARG A 17 -13.57 6.27 10.72
CA ARG A 17 -14.73 5.63 11.35
C ARG A 17 -15.81 6.63 11.74
N GLU A 18 -15.43 7.77 12.30
CA GLU A 18 -16.39 8.82 12.69
C GLU A 18 -17.05 9.48 11.48
N LEU A 19 -16.31 9.72 10.39
CA LEU A 19 -16.83 10.36 9.19
C LEU A 19 -17.69 9.42 8.34
N MET A 20 -17.27 8.17 8.17
CA MET A 20 -17.95 7.21 7.29
C MET A 20 -19.04 6.43 8.00
N GLN A 21 -18.99 6.33 9.34
CA GLN A 21 -19.96 5.60 10.17
C GLN A 21 -20.27 4.20 9.58
N ASP A 22 -21.49 4.00 9.06
CA ASP A 22 -21.95 2.74 8.48
C ASP A 22 -21.18 2.33 7.20
N ASP A 23 -20.66 3.29 6.44
CA ASP A 23 -19.93 3.06 5.18
C ASP A 23 -18.46 2.68 5.40
N TYR A 24 -17.95 2.76 6.64
CA TYR A 24 -16.55 2.45 6.95
C TYR A 24 -16.16 1.03 6.50
N ASN A 25 -17.03 0.04 6.71
CA ASN A 25 -16.79 -1.33 6.27
C ASN A 25 -16.73 -1.44 4.73
N SER A 26 -17.57 -0.68 4.02
CA SER A 26 -17.57 -0.64 2.55
C SER A 26 -16.29 -0.01 2.01
N LEU A 27 -15.82 1.06 2.66
CA LEU A 27 -14.54 1.70 2.37
C LEU A 27 -13.37 0.72 2.55
N LEU A 28 -13.34 -0.02 3.66
CA LEU A 28 -12.33 -1.04 3.91
C LEU A 28 -12.32 -2.13 2.83
N GLN A 29 -13.48 -2.66 2.46
CA GLN A 29 -13.59 -3.67 1.40
C GLN A 29 -13.08 -3.13 0.06
N THR A 30 -13.45 -1.89 -0.28
CA THR A 30 -12.99 -1.23 -1.52
C THR A 30 -11.48 -1.04 -1.52
N PHE A 31 -10.91 -0.62 -0.39
CA PHE A 31 -9.47 -0.48 -0.24
C PHE A 31 -8.72 -1.82 -0.36
N LEU A 32 -9.25 -2.89 0.23
CA LEU A 32 -8.66 -4.23 0.11
C LEU A 32 -8.68 -4.73 -1.34
N GLN A 33 -9.79 -4.53 -2.06
CA GLN A 33 -9.90 -4.87 -3.48
C GLN A 33 -8.95 -4.05 -4.36
N ASP A 34 -8.82 -2.74 -4.10
CA ASP A 34 -7.87 -1.88 -4.82
C ASP A 34 -6.43 -2.30 -4.51
N THR A 35 -6.13 -2.70 -3.27
CA THR A 35 -4.83 -3.24 -2.87
C THR A 35 -4.47 -4.48 -3.67
N ASP A 36 -5.35 -5.48 -3.74
CA ASP A 36 -5.13 -6.70 -4.54
C ASP A 36 -4.84 -6.36 -6.00
N ARG A 37 -5.64 -5.47 -6.60
CA ARG A 37 -5.44 -5.04 -7.99
C ARG A 37 -4.08 -4.40 -8.21
N ARG A 38 -3.62 -3.56 -7.28
CA ARG A 38 -2.35 -2.83 -7.42
C ARG A 38 -1.14 -3.72 -7.20
N LEU A 39 -1.22 -4.68 -6.28
CA LEU A 39 -0.17 -5.69 -6.10
C LEU A 39 0.05 -6.44 -7.41
N CYS A 40 -1.01 -6.95 -8.03
CA CYS A 40 -0.91 -7.61 -9.33
C CYS A 40 -0.26 -6.70 -10.39
N GLN A 41 -0.65 -5.42 -10.47
CA GLN A 41 -0.06 -4.48 -11.43
C GLN A 41 1.44 -4.20 -11.17
N LEU A 42 1.86 -4.14 -9.91
CA LEU A 42 3.26 -3.99 -9.54
C LEU A 42 4.07 -5.21 -9.97
N HIS A 43 3.61 -6.43 -9.65
CA HIS A 43 4.28 -7.67 -10.07
C HIS A 43 4.36 -7.77 -11.60
N GLU A 44 3.23 -7.60 -12.30
CA GLU A 44 3.22 -7.68 -13.77
C GLU A 44 4.14 -6.65 -14.43
N SER A 45 4.19 -5.43 -13.88
CA SER A 45 5.07 -4.38 -14.41
C SER A 45 6.53 -4.69 -14.15
N LEU A 46 6.85 -5.27 -12.99
CA LEU A 46 8.21 -5.70 -12.65
C LEU A 46 8.68 -6.84 -13.56
N ASP A 47 7.86 -7.89 -13.74
CA ASP A 47 8.16 -9.02 -14.64
C ASP A 47 8.42 -8.57 -16.09
N ARG A 48 7.70 -7.54 -16.54
CA ARG A 48 7.86 -6.98 -17.90
C ARG A 48 8.93 -5.91 -18.01
N ASN A 49 9.65 -5.60 -16.93
CA ASN A 49 10.56 -4.44 -16.85
C ASN A 49 9.91 -3.12 -17.30
N ASN A 50 8.61 -2.98 -17.07
CA ASN A 50 7.84 -1.79 -17.39
C ASN A 50 7.93 -0.80 -16.22
N TRP A 51 9.03 -0.05 -16.16
CA TRP A 51 9.31 0.91 -15.09
C TRP A 51 8.25 2.01 -14.97
N GLU A 52 7.69 2.47 -16.08
CA GLU A 52 6.62 3.46 -16.06
C GLU A 52 5.34 2.91 -15.44
N GLY A 53 4.93 1.70 -15.84
CA GLY A 53 3.79 1.00 -15.26
C GLY A 53 3.98 0.72 -13.76
N PHE A 54 5.18 0.29 -13.37
CA PHE A 54 5.52 0.03 -11.96
C PHE A 54 5.41 1.31 -11.13
N ARG A 55 6.01 2.41 -11.61
CA ARG A 55 5.94 3.72 -10.94
C ARG A 55 4.51 4.20 -10.82
N GLN A 56 3.69 4.06 -11.86
CA GLN A 56 2.29 4.50 -11.83
C GLN A 56 1.45 3.67 -10.87
N ALA A 57 1.63 2.35 -10.86
CA ALA A 57 0.96 1.46 -9.90
C ALA A 57 1.34 1.81 -8.46
N ALA A 58 2.64 2.01 -8.18
CA ALA A 58 3.15 2.44 -6.88
C ALA A 58 2.59 3.80 -6.45
N HIS A 59 2.60 4.79 -7.36
CA HIS A 59 2.09 6.13 -7.09
C HIS A 59 0.60 6.13 -6.72
N SER A 60 -0.21 5.42 -7.50
CA SER A 60 -1.64 5.31 -7.19
C SER A 60 -1.90 4.46 -5.95
N PHE A 61 -1.05 3.47 -5.63
CA PHE A 61 -1.17 2.72 -4.38
C PHE A 61 -0.83 3.55 -3.16
N LYS A 62 0.21 4.38 -3.26
CA LYS A 62 0.60 5.35 -2.23
C LYS A 62 -0.56 6.26 -1.86
N GLY A 63 -1.31 6.76 -2.84
CA GLY A 63 -2.50 7.58 -2.60
C GLY A 63 -3.58 6.83 -1.82
N SER A 64 -3.93 5.61 -2.23
CA SER A 64 -4.89 4.77 -1.50
C SER A 64 -4.42 4.47 -0.07
N CYS A 65 -3.14 4.12 0.12
CA CYS A 65 -2.55 3.87 1.44
C CYS A 65 -2.53 5.11 2.32
N GLY A 66 -2.20 6.28 1.77
CA GLY A 66 -2.21 7.55 2.47
C GLY A 66 -3.60 7.91 2.99
N ASN A 67 -4.64 7.72 2.18
CA ASN A 67 -6.02 7.96 2.60
C ASN A 67 -6.45 7.03 3.75
N MET A 68 -5.93 5.80 3.79
CA MET A 68 -6.19 4.86 4.88
C MET A 68 -5.24 5.01 6.07
N GLY A 69 -4.31 5.96 6.05
CA GLY A 69 -3.30 6.09 7.11
C GLY A 69 -2.33 4.91 7.18
N ALA A 70 -2.17 4.14 6.10
CA ALA A 70 -1.24 3.02 6.03
C ALA A 70 0.21 3.51 5.78
N LEU A 71 0.80 4.16 6.78
CA LEU A 71 2.07 4.90 6.67
C LEU A 71 3.23 4.03 6.18
N ALA A 72 3.34 2.80 6.70
CA ALA A 72 4.38 1.87 6.27
C ALA A 72 4.28 1.51 4.78
N LEU A 73 3.06 1.27 4.28
CA LEU A 73 2.83 1.00 2.86
C LEU A 73 3.06 2.24 1.99
N THR A 74 2.64 3.42 2.44
CA THR A 74 2.90 4.69 1.75
C THR A 74 4.40 4.90 1.53
N LYS A 75 5.22 4.63 2.55
CA LYS A 75 6.69 4.72 2.44
C LYS A 75 7.27 3.66 1.50
N ALA A 76 6.79 2.42 1.56
CA ALA A 76 7.22 1.37 0.64
C ALA A 76 6.85 1.70 -0.81
N CYS A 77 5.67 2.27 -1.06
CA CYS A 77 5.27 2.72 -2.40
C CYS A 77 6.16 3.85 -2.91
N GLN A 78 6.58 4.78 -2.04
CA GLN A 78 7.54 5.81 -2.41
C GLN A 78 8.90 5.20 -2.82
N GLN A 79 9.39 4.21 -2.08
CA GLN A 79 10.61 3.48 -2.45
C GLN A 79 10.46 2.75 -3.79
N ALA A 80 9.26 2.24 -4.09
CA ALA A 80 8.95 1.63 -5.39
C ALA A 80 8.96 2.66 -6.54
N GLU A 81 8.44 3.87 -6.33
CA GLU A 81 8.55 4.97 -7.30
C GLU A 81 10.01 5.35 -7.56
N GLU A 82 10.85 5.40 -6.51
CA GLU A 82 12.28 5.70 -6.60
C GLU A 82 13.03 4.60 -7.35
N ALA A 83 12.80 3.32 -7.02
CA ALA A 83 13.42 2.18 -7.71
C ALA A 83 13.10 2.15 -9.21
N ALA A 84 11.84 2.41 -9.58
CA ALA A 84 11.46 2.52 -11.00
C ALA A 84 12.10 3.73 -11.70
N SER A 85 12.26 4.85 -11.00
CA SER A 85 12.90 6.04 -11.58
C SER A 85 14.38 5.80 -11.88
N LEU A 86 15.04 4.93 -11.11
CA LEU A 86 16.41 4.49 -11.32
C LEU A 86 16.54 3.26 -12.23
N ALA A 87 15.41 2.67 -12.66
CA ALA A 87 15.35 1.39 -13.38
C ALA A 87 16.13 0.26 -12.66
N ASP A 88 16.11 0.28 -11.33
CA ASP A 88 16.81 -0.69 -10.49
C ASP A 88 15.89 -1.88 -10.20
N ALA A 89 16.09 -2.97 -10.94
CA ALA A 89 15.30 -4.19 -10.82
C ALA A 89 15.46 -4.90 -9.47
N GLU A 90 16.66 -4.83 -8.88
CA GLU A 90 16.92 -5.46 -7.59
C GLU A 90 16.18 -4.71 -6.49
N ALA A 91 16.30 -3.37 -6.46
CA ALA A 91 15.57 -2.53 -5.52
C ALA A 91 14.05 -2.65 -5.71
N ALA A 92 13.58 -2.69 -6.96
CA ALA A 92 12.16 -2.83 -7.27
C ALA A 92 11.59 -4.18 -6.81
N THR A 93 12.37 -5.27 -6.91
CA THR A 93 11.98 -6.58 -6.39
C THR A 93 11.91 -6.57 -4.86
N GLN A 94 12.96 -6.07 -4.20
CA GLN A 94 13.03 -6.01 -2.74
C GLN A 94 11.88 -5.19 -2.13
N VAL A 95 11.53 -4.06 -2.76
CA VAL A 95 10.42 -3.23 -2.30
C VAL A 95 9.07 -3.86 -2.62
N CYS A 96 8.91 -4.57 -3.75
CA CYS A 96 7.68 -5.30 -4.03
C CYS A 96 7.42 -6.39 -2.97
N ASP A 97 8.44 -7.17 -2.61
CA ASP A 97 8.37 -8.16 -1.53
C ASP A 97 8.08 -7.53 -0.16
N LEU A 98 8.56 -6.30 0.06
CA LEU A 98 8.23 -5.54 1.27
C LEU A 98 6.77 -5.13 1.28
N ILE A 99 6.25 -4.61 0.16
CA ILE A 99 4.85 -4.21 0.00
C ILE A 99 3.93 -5.42 0.25
N ASP A 100 4.23 -6.59 -0.33
CA ASP A 100 3.45 -7.82 -0.12
C ASP A 100 3.37 -8.21 1.36
N ARG A 101 4.51 -8.20 2.06
CA ARG A 101 4.56 -8.53 3.49
C ARG A 101 3.76 -7.54 4.34
N LEU A 102 3.81 -6.25 3.99
CA LEU A 102 3.03 -5.22 4.68
C LEU A 102 1.53 -5.42 4.44
N CYS A 103 1.11 -5.69 3.20
CA CYS A 103 -0.28 -5.98 2.85
C CYS A 103 -0.83 -7.20 3.60
N LEU A 104 -0.06 -8.29 3.67
CA LEU A 104 -0.45 -9.50 4.42
C LEU A 104 -0.65 -9.22 5.91
N ARG A 105 0.16 -8.33 6.49
CA ARG A 105 0.04 -7.92 7.89
C ARG A 105 -1.13 -6.95 8.14
N LEU A 106 -1.45 -6.12 7.15
CA LEU A 106 -2.50 -5.12 7.23
C LEU A 106 -3.91 -5.73 7.18
N ARG A 107 -4.12 -6.72 6.29
CA ARG A 107 -5.41 -7.39 6.07
C ARG A 107 -6.14 -7.77 7.37
N PRO A 108 -5.55 -8.57 8.30
CA PRO A 108 -6.24 -8.98 9.50
C PRO A 108 -6.60 -7.82 10.43
N GLN A 109 -5.82 -6.73 10.42
CA GLN A 109 -6.06 -5.56 11.27
C GLN A 109 -7.30 -4.78 10.82
N LEU A 110 -7.59 -4.76 9.51
CA LEU A 110 -8.76 -4.09 8.96
C LEU A 110 -10.03 -4.96 9.08
N THR A 111 -9.89 -6.28 9.01
CA THR A 111 -11.05 -7.21 9.10
C THR A 111 -11.49 -7.52 10.52
N CYS A 112 -10.64 -7.33 11.54
CA CYS A 112 -10.92 -7.76 12.92
C CYS A 112 -11.49 -6.65 13.82
N THR A 113 -11.97 -5.54 13.23
CA THR A 113 -12.60 -4.44 13.97
C THR A 113 -14.04 -4.82 14.32
N HIS A 114 -14.23 -5.48 15.46
CA HIS A 114 -15.52 -5.63 16.13
C HIS A 114 -15.82 -4.41 17.02
#